data_AF-A0A7K5A9M4-F1
#
_entry.id   AF-A0A7K5A9M4-F1
#
_cell.length_a   1.000
_cell.length_b   1.000
_cell.length_c   1.000
_cell.angle_alpha   90.00
_cell.angle_beta   90.00
_cell.angle_gamma   90.00
#
_symmetry.space_group_name_H-M   'P 1'
#
loop_
_entity.id
_entity.type
_entity.pdbx_description
1 polymer ?
#
loop_
_entity_poly.entity_id
_entity_poly.type
_entity_poly.pdbx_seq_one_letter_code
_entity_poly.pdbx_strand_id
1 'polypeptide(L)'
;MPEPAKSAPAPKKGSKKAVTKTQKKGDKKRKRARKESYSIYVYKVLKQVHPDTGISSKAMGIMNSFVNDIFERIAGEASRLAHYNKRSTITS
;
A
#
# COMPACT_ATOMS: atom_id res chain seq x y z
N MET A 1 62.33 -1.88 23.11
CA MET A 1 61.59 -2.16 21.86
C MET A 1 60.17 -2.58 22.23
N PRO A 2 59.15 -1.73 22.07
CA PRO A 2 57.77 -2.10 22.34
C PRO A 2 57.18 -2.92 21.18
N GLU A 3 56.35 -3.92 21.51
CA GLU A 3 55.62 -4.79 20.57
C GLU A 3 54.59 -4.01 19.72
N PRO A 4 54.26 -4.46 18.49
CA PRO A 4 53.30 -3.77 17.63
C PRO A 4 51.86 -4.01 18.09
N ALA A 5 51.04 -2.96 18.01
CA ALA A 5 49.65 -2.92 18.40
C ALA A 5 48.78 -3.96 17.65
N LYS A 6 47.99 -4.74 18.41
CA LYS A 6 46.99 -5.66 17.86
C LYS A 6 45.88 -4.87 17.14
N SER A 7 45.77 -5.08 15.84
CA SER A 7 44.66 -4.61 15.00
C SER A 7 43.32 -5.18 15.46
N ALA A 8 42.31 -4.32 15.61
CA ALA A 8 40.95 -4.70 15.96
C ALA A 8 40.34 -5.66 14.91
N PRO A 9 39.55 -6.67 15.32
CA PRO A 9 38.94 -7.60 14.37
C PRO A 9 37.84 -6.91 13.55
N ALA A 10 37.95 -7.02 12.22
CA ALA A 10 36.98 -6.51 11.25
C ALA A 10 35.57 -7.10 11.46
N PRO A 11 34.50 -6.34 11.15
CA PRO A 11 33.13 -6.78 11.39
C PRO A 11 32.79 -7.95 10.45
N LYS A 12 32.45 -9.11 11.04
CA LYS A 12 32.02 -10.28 10.27
C LYS A 12 30.70 -9.96 9.56
N LYS A 13 30.75 -9.96 8.22
CA LYS A 13 29.63 -9.82 7.28
C LYS A 13 28.53 -10.81 7.65
N GLY A 14 27.38 -10.28 8.07
CA GLY A 14 26.23 -11.04 8.57
C GLY A 14 25.80 -12.13 7.59
N SER A 15 25.70 -13.35 8.12
CA SER A 15 25.18 -14.53 7.45
C SER A 15 23.76 -14.26 6.93
N LYS A 16 23.54 -14.58 5.64
CA LYS A 16 22.24 -14.49 4.95
C LYS A 16 21.16 -15.11 5.83
N LYS A 17 20.17 -14.31 6.24
CA LYS A 17 18.95 -14.83 6.87
C LYS A 17 18.25 -15.72 5.85
N ALA A 18 18.22 -17.03 6.13
CA ALA A 18 17.40 -17.97 5.41
C ALA A 18 15.95 -17.49 5.46
N VAL A 19 15.30 -17.46 4.30
CA VAL A 19 13.87 -17.12 4.16
C VAL A 19 13.08 -18.16 4.93
N THR A 20 12.64 -17.81 6.13
CA THR A 20 11.74 -18.66 6.90
C THR A 20 10.40 -18.71 6.18
N LYS A 21 9.98 -19.93 5.83
CA LYS A 21 8.69 -20.26 5.24
C LYS A 21 7.59 -19.58 6.06
N THR A 22 6.85 -18.67 5.45
CA THR A 22 5.82 -17.86 6.10
C THR A 22 4.82 -18.79 6.79
N GLN A 23 4.79 -18.78 8.12
CA GLN A 23 3.82 -19.56 8.89
C GLN A 23 2.41 -19.14 8.44
N LYS A 24 1.60 -20.11 7.99
CA LYS A 24 0.16 -19.92 7.82
C LYS A 24 -0.38 -19.46 9.17
N LYS A 25 -0.84 -18.21 9.21
CA LYS A 25 -1.33 -17.54 10.42
C LYS A 25 -2.63 -18.22 10.84
N GLY A 26 -2.50 -19.23 11.68
CA GLY A 26 -3.60 -19.91 12.36
C GLY A 26 -4.44 -18.92 13.16
N ASP A 27 -5.69 -19.32 13.33
CA ASP A 27 -6.85 -18.65 13.90
C ASP A 27 -6.62 -17.67 15.08
N LYS A 28 -6.09 -16.49 14.76
CA LYS A 28 -6.36 -15.29 15.55
C LYS A 28 -7.68 -14.73 15.05
N LYS A 29 -8.76 -14.87 15.85
CA LYS A 29 -10.09 -14.22 15.71
C LYS A 29 -10.10 -13.26 14.53
N ARG A 30 -10.52 -13.80 13.36
CA ARG A 30 -10.33 -13.22 12.01
C ARG A 30 -10.23 -11.70 12.08
N LYS A 31 -9.02 -11.15 11.89
CA LYS A 31 -8.91 -9.76 11.42
C LYS A 31 -9.79 -9.69 10.19
N ARG A 32 -10.94 -9.02 10.30
CA ARG A 32 -11.89 -8.82 9.20
C ARG A 32 -11.04 -8.41 8.01
N ALA A 33 -11.05 -9.22 6.95
CA ALA A 33 -10.31 -8.90 5.74
C ALA A 33 -10.64 -7.45 5.41
N ARG A 34 -9.61 -6.60 5.34
CA ARG A 34 -9.81 -5.18 5.12
C ARG A 34 -10.53 -5.06 3.78
N LYS A 35 -11.78 -4.62 3.79
CA LYS A 35 -12.48 -4.29 2.55
C LYS A 35 -11.65 -3.19 1.89
N GLU A 36 -11.12 -3.47 0.70
CA GLU A 36 -10.41 -2.45 -0.07
C GLU A 36 -11.39 -1.31 -0.34
N SER A 37 -11.09 -0.14 0.23
CA SER A 37 -11.94 1.04 0.15
C SER A 37 -11.09 2.29 0.12
N TYR A 38 -11.63 3.35 -0.47
CA TYR A 38 -10.98 4.66 -0.55
C TYR A 38 -11.08 5.46 0.75
N SER A 39 -11.64 4.87 1.82
CA SER A 39 -11.95 5.57 3.07
C SER A 39 -10.73 6.18 3.76
N ILE A 40 -9.55 5.60 3.58
CA ILE A 40 -8.29 6.15 4.11
C ILE A 40 -8.02 7.54 3.51
N TYR A 41 -8.19 7.65 2.20
CA TYR A 41 -7.88 8.87 1.46
C TYR A 41 -8.93 9.94 1.69
N VAL A 42 -10.20 9.55 1.73
CA VAL A 42 -11.30 10.44 2.11
C VAL A 42 -11.03 11.05 3.49
N TYR A 43 -10.62 10.25 4.47
CA TYR A 43 -10.30 10.75 5.80
C TYR A 43 -9.05 11.67 5.82
N LYS A 44 -7.99 11.29 5.10
CA LYS A 44 -6.77 12.09 5.00
C LYS A 44 -7.03 13.47 4.40
N VAL A 45 -7.72 13.53 3.26
CA VAL A 45 -8.04 14.80 2.59
C VAL A 45 -8.99 15.63 3.44
N LEU A 46 -10.01 15.02 4.04
CA LEU A 46 -10.93 15.72 4.93
C LEU A 46 -10.20 16.38 6.10
N LYS A 47 -9.25 15.70 6.75
CA LYS A 47 -8.50 16.28 7.88
C LYS A 47 -7.47 17.32 7.44
N GLN A 48 -6.98 17.25 6.21
CA GLN A 48 -6.13 18.28 5.65
C GLN A 48 -6.89 19.59 5.38
N VAL A 49 -8.14 19.51 4.91
CA VAL A 49 -8.95 20.69 4.56
C VAL A 49 -9.86 21.18 5.71
N HIS A 50 -10.34 20.28 6.55
CA HIS A 50 -11.24 20.56 7.68
C HIS A 50 -10.85 19.72 8.92
N PRO A 51 -9.87 20.19 9.72
CA PRO A 51 -9.36 19.45 10.88
C PRO A 51 -10.43 19.12 11.93
N ASP A 52 -11.40 20.00 12.13
CA ASP A 52 -12.41 19.88 13.19
C ASP A 52 -13.71 19.21 12.73
N THR A 53 -13.85 18.93 11.45
CA THR A 53 -15.04 18.29 10.89
C THR A 53 -14.88 16.77 10.83
N GLY A 54 -15.97 16.06 11.12
CA GLY A 54 -16.08 14.60 10.98
C GLY A 54 -16.97 14.22 9.80
N ILE A 55 -16.90 12.96 9.38
CA ILE A 55 -17.75 12.41 8.31
C ILE A 55 -18.50 11.18 8.83
N SER A 56 -19.79 11.09 8.53
CA SER A 56 -20.62 9.95 8.91
C SER A 56 -20.26 8.70 8.10
N SER A 57 -20.60 7.51 8.62
CA SER A 57 -20.40 6.25 7.90
C SER A 57 -21.18 6.19 6.59
N LYS A 58 -22.39 6.76 6.55
CA LYS A 58 -23.21 6.86 5.33
C LYS A 58 -22.54 7.75 4.28
N ALA A 59 -22.06 8.93 4.68
CA ALA A 59 -21.34 9.83 3.78
C ALA A 59 -20.04 9.21 3.28
N MET A 60 -19.31 8.50 4.15
CA MET A 60 -18.12 7.74 3.75
C MET A 60 -18.43 6.66 2.70
N GLY A 61 -19.57 5.97 2.82
CA GLY A 61 -20.05 5.01 1.83
C GLY A 61 -20.35 5.67 0.47
N ILE A 62 -21.05 6.80 0.48
CA ILE A 62 -21.35 7.57 -0.74
C ILE A 62 -20.06 8.03 -1.42
N MET A 63 -19.12 8.58 -0.67
CA MET A 63 -17.81 9.00 -1.20
C MET A 63 -17.04 7.83 -1.81
N ASN A 64 -17.09 6.66 -1.19
CA ASN A 64 -16.44 5.47 -1.74
C ASN A 64 -17.09 5.05 -3.07
N SER A 65 -18.41 5.06 -3.18
CA SER A 65 -19.10 4.75 -4.44
C SER A 65 -18.83 5.79 -5.53
N PHE A 66 -18.80 7.08 -5.17
CA PHE A 66 -18.46 8.15 -6.10
C PHE A 66 -17.09 7.97 -6.72
N VAL A 67 -16.07 7.64 -5.91
CA VAL A 67 -14.72 7.38 -6.43
C VAL A 67 -14.71 6.16 -7.35
N ASN A 68 -15.48 5.11 -7.04
CA ASN A 68 -15.55 3.92 -7.91
C ASN A 68 -16.20 4.23 -9.28
N ASP A 69 -17.30 5.00 -9.33
CA ASP A 69 -17.95 5.38 -10.60
C ASP A 69 -16.97 6.12 -11.52
N ILE A 70 -16.25 7.11 -10.97
CA ILE A 70 -15.24 7.83 -11.74
C ILE A 70 -14.06 6.92 -12.13
N PHE A 71 -13.60 6.06 -11.22
CA PHE A 71 -12.50 5.13 -11.49
C PHE A 71 -12.84 4.15 -12.63
N GLU A 72 -14.05 3.60 -12.65
CA GLU A 72 -14.49 2.69 -13.72
C GLU A 72 -14.54 3.39 -15.08
N ARG A 73 -14.98 4.65 -15.12
CA ARG A 73 -14.93 5.47 -16.35
C ARG A 73 -13.50 5.69 -16.83
N ILE A 74 -12.59 6.05 -15.93
CA ILE A 74 -11.17 6.26 -16.26
C ILE A 74 -10.55 4.96 -16.75
N ALA A 75 -10.80 3.83 -16.07
CA ALA A 75 -10.29 2.53 -16.48
C ALA A 75 -10.81 2.10 -17.87
N GLY A 76 -12.09 2.37 -18.15
CA GLY A 76 -12.71 2.14 -19.45
C GLY A 76 -12.04 2.96 -20.57
N GLU A 77 -11.83 4.26 -20.34
CA GLU A 77 -11.16 5.12 -21.32
C GLU A 77 -9.68 4.78 -21.50
N ALA A 78 -8.96 4.46 -20.42
CA ALA A 78 -7.58 4.02 -20.48
C ALA A 78 -7.45 2.70 -21.29
N SER A 79 -8.39 1.78 -21.12
CA SER A 79 -8.48 0.56 -21.92
C SER A 79 -8.73 0.88 -23.40
N ARG A 80 -9.70 1.74 -23.72
CA ARG A 80 -9.97 2.19 -25.10
C ARG A 80 -8.74 2.79 -25.75
N LEU A 81 -8.01 3.65 -25.03
CA LEU A 81 -6.76 4.24 -25.50
C LEU A 81 -5.68 3.19 -25.77
N ALA A 82 -5.52 2.20 -24.89
CA ALA A 82 -4.58 1.10 -25.11
C ALA A 82 -4.95 0.29 -26.37
N HIS A 83 -6.24 0.00 -26.56
CA HIS A 83 -6.75 -0.69 -27.74
C HIS A 83 -6.50 0.10 -29.04
N TYR A 84 -6.74 1.42 -29.06
CA TYR A 84 -6.43 2.26 -30.21
C TYR A 84 -4.95 2.26 -30.57
N ASN A 85 -4.08 2.19 -29.56
CA ASN A 85 -2.63 2.10 -29.74
C ASN A 85 -2.12 0.67 -29.99
N LYS A 86 -3.02 -0.32 -30.16
CA LYS A 86 -2.68 -1.74 -30.35
C LYS A 86 -1.79 -2.30 -29.23
N ARG A 87 -1.95 -1.79 -28.01
CA ARG A 87 -1.25 -2.25 -26.81
C ARG A 87 -2.19 -3.15 -26.00
N SER A 88 -1.64 -4.25 -25.48
CA SER A 88 -2.34 -5.16 -24.56
C SER A 88 -2.22 -4.74 -23.09
N THR A 89 -1.57 -3.60 -22.81
CA THR A 89 -1.28 -3.14 -21.45
C THR A 89 -1.53 -1.65 -21.36
N ILE A 90 -2.21 -1.22 -20.28
CA ILE A 90 -2.41 0.20 -19.95
C ILE A 90 -1.11 0.77 -19.38
N THR A 91 -0.68 1.92 -19.90
CA THR A 91 0.52 2.65 -19.43
C THR A 91 0.19 3.56 -18.24
N SER A 92 1.22 3.92 -17.46
CA SER A 92 1.11 4.84 -16.31
C SER A 92 0.96 6.30 -16.70
#